data_AF-A0A433PF26-F1
#
_entry.id   AF-A0A433PF26-F1
#
_cell.length_a   1.000
_cell.length_b   1.000
_cell.length_c   1.000
_cell.angle_alpha   90.00
_cell.angle_beta   90.00
_cell.angle_gamma   90.00
#
_symmetry.space_group_name_H-M   'P 1'
#
loop_
_entity.id
_entity.type
_entity.pdbx_description
1 polymer ?
#
loop_
_entity_poly.entity_id
_entity_poly.type
_entity_poly.pdbx_seq_one_letter_code
_entity_poly.pdbx_strand_id
1 'polypeptide(L)'
;MADSVDELFAIRNLFSLGAYQTIINEVSSSRAPLSDPAKLEAKSYLYRAYIAQGKYNLVISELKDSQIPEQQAVRLLAVYLQAKSKADNTAREDAVKQVTELLAEGANAAIPLVQLVAGTVLYNEGLLEDALKVLHRRGKNLEIVSLIVQIYLQIDRLDLARKEVVAAKQWSEDAMLAQLLEAWVDLRIGGDKYKEAFYIFEEFAQSNSANTLKVLNGQAVANIALARYPEAESLLLEALKIVRCLSFSFYLISCYDSIFGHLTQNNDDPDTIVNLIVVSNLTSKPADVINRYIKCVFPCV
;
A
#
# COMPACT_ATOMS: atom_id res chain seq x y z
N MET A 1 -23.52 14.57 20.49
CA MET A 1 -23.52 13.51 19.47
C MET A 1 -22.52 12.49 19.96
N ALA A 2 -22.97 11.30 20.33
CA ALA A 2 -22.07 10.27 20.82
C ALA A 2 -21.07 9.95 19.70
N ASP A 3 -19.78 10.12 19.97
CA ASP A 3 -18.72 9.44 19.23
C ASP A 3 -19.00 7.95 19.39
N SER A 4 -19.79 7.39 18.48
CA SER A 4 -19.90 5.95 18.30
C SER A 4 -18.48 5.51 18.00
N VAL A 5 -17.84 4.83 18.96
CA VAL A 5 -16.54 4.18 18.80
C VAL A 5 -16.54 3.53 17.42
N ASP A 6 -15.71 4.05 16.51
CA ASP A 6 -15.67 3.59 15.13
C ASP A 6 -15.32 2.10 15.16
N GLU A 7 -16.33 1.26 14.93
CA GLU A 7 -16.22 -0.21 15.02
C GLU A 7 -15.17 -0.74 14.03
N LEU A 8 -14.84 0.04 12.99
CA LEU A 8 -13.83 -0.28 11.98
C LEU A 8 -12.46 0.34 12.25
N PHE A 9 -12.28 1.14 13.30
CA PHE A 9 -11.03 1.84 13.60
C PHE A 9 -9.82 0.90 13.63
N ALA A 10 -9.97 -0.25 14.31
CA ALA A 10 -8.91 -1.26 14.39
C ALA A 10 -8.57 -1.85 13.02
N ILE A 11 -9.58 -2.17 12.19
CA ILE A 11 -9.38 -2.75 10.85
C ILE A 11 -8.69 -1.74 9.92
N ARG A 12 -9.09 -0.47 9.96
CA ARG A 12 -8.50 0.62 9.17
C ARG A 12 -7.04 0.86 9.53
N ASN A 13 -6.70 0.81 10.82
CA ASN A 13 -5.32 0.94 11.29
C ASN A 13 -4.46 -0.26 10.86
N LEU A 14 -4.96 -1.48 11.02
CA LEU A 14 -4.29 -2.69 10.54
C LEU A 14 -4.04 -2.64 9.03
N PHE A 15 -4.99 -2.13 8.25
CA PHE A 15 -4.85 -1.99 6.80
C PHE A 15 -3.79 -0.96 6.42
N SER A 16 -3.73 0.14 7.15
CA SER A 16 -2.73 1.21 6.95
C SER A 16 -1.31 0.71 7.21
N LEU A 17 -1.11 -0.10 8.25
CA LEU A 17 0.17 -0.76 8.56
C LEU A 17 0.53 -1.88 7.57
N GLY A 18 -0.45 -2.44 6.86
CA GLY A 18 -0.24 -3.58 5.95
C GLY A 18 -0.26 -4.94 6.66
N ALA A 19 -0.91 -5.03 7.84
CA ALA A 19 -1.12 -6.27 8.56
C ALA A 19 -2.27 -7.11 7.95
N TYR A 20 -2.16 -7.44 6.66
CA TYR A 20 -3.24 -8.05 5.88
C TYR A 20 -3.74 -9.40 6.42
N GLN A 21 -2.84 -10.23 6.96
CA GLN A 21 -3.21 -11.53 7.50
C GLN A 21 -4.04 -11.40 8.80
N THR A 22 -3.70 -10.43 9.64
CA THR A 22 -4.46 -10.14 10.87
C THR A 22 -5.87 -9.67 10.53
N ILE A 23 -6.03 -8.83 9.51
CA ILE A 23 -7.35 -8.38 9.03
C ILE A 23 -8.18 -9.56 8.55
N ILE A 24 -7.58 -10.48 7.78
CA ILE A 24 -8.28 -11.67 7.30
C ILE A 24 -8.76 -12.51 8.48
N ASN A 25 -7.92 -12.71 9.49
CA ASN A 25 -8.29 -13.48 10.68
C ASN A 25 -9.38 -12.77 11.50
N GLU A 26 -9.26 -11.47 11.73
CA GLU A 26 -10.21 -10.62 12.46
C GLU A 26 -11.58 -10.61 11.79
N VAL A 27 -11.64 -10.37 10.48
CA VAL A 27 -12.91 -10.27 9.73
C VAL A 27 -13.54 -11.65 9.50
N SER A 28 -12.73 -12.69 9.27
CA SER A 28 -13.25 -14.06 9.10
C SER A 28 -13.70 -14.69 10.42
N SER A 29 -13.07 -14.32 11.54
CA SER A 29 -13.43 -14.79 12.88
C SER A 29 -14.47 -13.90 13.56
N SER A 30 -14.68 -12.67 13.05
CA SER A 30 -15.61 -11.70 13.63
C SER A 30 -17.04 -12.21 13.54
N ARG A 31 -17.50 -12.74 14.69
CA ARG A 31 -18.90 -12.79 15.10
C ARG A 31 -19.34 -11.48 15.76
N ALA A 32 -18.56 -10.41 15.62
CA ALA A 32 -18.87 -9.11 16.20
C ALA A 32 -20.19 -8.58 15.64
N PRO A 33 -21.05 -7.95 16.46
CA PRO A 33 -22.32 -7.38 16.02
C PRO A 33 -22.06 -6.06 15.29
N LEU A 34 -21.45 -6.13 14.11
CA LEU A 34 -21.26 -4.99 13.23
C LEU A 34 -22.62 -4.57 12.63
N SER A 35 -22.83 -3.26 12.48
CA SER A 35 -23.95 -2.76 11.68
C SER A 35 -23.84 -3.23 10.21
N ASP A 36 -24.97 -3.37 9.51
CA ASP A 36 -24.95 -3.81 8.10
C ASP A 36 -24.09 -2.96 7.15
N PRO A 37 -24.01 -1.61 7.27
CA PRO A 37 -23.03 -0.83 6.51
C PRO A 37 -21.58 -1.11 6.95
N ALA A 38 -21.32 -1.29 8.24
CA ALA A 38 -19.99 -1.60 8.75
C ALA A 38 -19.50 -2.98 8.28
N LYS A 39 -20.39 -3.97 8.16
CA LYS A 39 -20.08 -5.29 7.57
C LYS A 39 -19.66 -5.18 6.11
N LEU A 40 -20.33 -4.33 5.33
CA LEU A 40 -20.00 -4.12 3.92
C LEU A 40 -18.60 -3.51 3.77
N GLU A 41 -18.28 -2.53 4.61
CA GLU A 41 -16.96 -1.90 4.62
C GLU A 41 -15.87 -2.87 5.10
N ALA A 42 -16.12 -3.66 6.15
CA ALA A 42 -15.20 -4.68 6.63
C ALA A 42 -14.90 -5.75 5.57
N LYS A 43 -15.92 -6.18 4.81
CA LYS A 43 -15.74 -7.07 3.65
C LYS A 43 -14.89 -6.43 2.56
N SER A 44 -15.05 -5.13 2.33
CA SER A 44 -14.23 -4.39 1.36
C SER A 44 -12.75 -4.40 1.76
N TYR A 45 -12.44 -4.22 3.05
CA TYR A 45 -11.08 -4.37 3.58
C TYR A 45 -10.55 -5.81 3.47
N LEU A 46 -11.40 -6.82 3.74
CA LEU A 46 -11.03 -8.23 3.58
C LEU A 46 -10.60 -8.55 2.14
N TYR A 47 -11.41 -8.18 1.15
CA TYR A 47 -11.07 -8.43 -0.25
C TYR A 47 -9.83 -7.65 -0.70
N ARG A 48 -9.66 -6.40 -0.26
CA ARG A 48 -8.43 -5.62 -0.52
C ARG A 48 -7.20 -6.24 0.13
N ALA A 49 -7.34 -6.83 1.32
CA ALA A 49 -6.26 -7.59 1.97
C ALA A 49 -5.90 -8.84 1.17
N TYR A 50 -6.88 -9.57 0.62
CA TYR A 50 -6.62 -10.70 -0.29
C TYR A 50 -5.92 -10.28 -1.58
N ILE A 51 -6.33 -9.14 -2.17
CA ILE A 51 -5.65 -8.54 -3.33
C ILE A 51 -4.20 -8.20 -2.97
N ALA A 52 -3.95 -7.59 -1.82
CA ALA A 52 -2.60 -7.26 -1.37
C ALA A 52 -1.71 -8.50 -1.12
N GLN A 53 -2.31 -9.64 -0.76
CA GLN A 53 -1.63 -10.93 -0.66
C GLN A 53 -1.45 -11.66 -2.02
N GLY A 54 -1.88 -11.07 -3.14
CA GLY A 54 -1.80 -11.68 -4.46
C GLY A 54 -2.84 -12.78 -4.74
N LYS A 55 -3.85 -12.94 -3.89
CA LYS A 55 -4.92 -13.95 -4.04
C LYS A 55 -6.06 -13.43 -4.92
N TYR A 56 -5.74 -13.01 -6.14
CA TYR A 56 -6.69 -12.36 -7.06
C TYR A 56 -7.86 -13.27 -7.47
N ASN A 57 -7.58 -14.56 -7.75
CA ASN A 57 -8.59 -15.51 -8.23
C ASN A 57 -9.76 -15.67 -7.26
N LEU A 58 -9.48 -15.69 -5.96
CA LEU A 58 -10.50 -15.85 -4.91
C LEU A 58 -11.44 -14.65 -4.90
N VAL A 59 -10.90 -13.43 -5.03
CA VAL A 59 -11.70 -12.21 -5.03
C VAL A 59 -12.56 -12.12 -6.30
N ILE A 60 -12.00 -12.52 -7.45
CA ILE A 60 -12.74 -12.52 -8.73
C ILE A 60 -13.90 -13.52 -8.72
N SER A 61 -13.70 -14.71 -8.14
CA SER A 61 -14.74 -15.74 -8.08
C SER A 61 -15.87 -15.38 -7.10
N GLU A 62 -15.53 -14.88 -5.92
CA GLU A 62 -16.50 -14.53 -4.88
C GLU A 62 -17.36 -13.32 -5.26
N LEU A 63 -16.81 -12.38 -6.03
CA LEU A 63 -17.48 -11.12 -6.39
C LEU A 63 -18.14 -11.14 -7.77
N LYS A 64 -18.16 -12.29 -8.47
CA LYS A 64 -18.64 -12.38 -9.85
C LYS A 64 -20.09 -11.91 -10.04
N ASP A 65 -20.97 -12.22 -9.09
CA ASP A 65 -22.40 -11.96 -9.17
C ASP A 65 -22.84 -10.75 -8.33
N SER A 66 -21.90 -9.98 -7.78
CA SER A 66 -22.24 -8.84 -6.92
C SER A 66 -22.73 -7.64 -7.72
N GLN A 67 -23.87 -7.08 -7.30
CA GLN A 67 -24.48 -5.87 -7.87
C GLN A 67 -24.12 -4.60 -7.08
N ILE A 68 -23.31 -4.74 -6.02
CA ILE A 68 -22.90 -3.62 -5.17
C ILE A 68 -21.72 -2.91 -5.83
N PRO A 69 -21.79 -1.60 -6.13
CA PRO A 69 -20.75 -0.88 -6.88
C PRO A 69 -19.40 -0.91 -6.18
N GLU A 70 -19.36 -0.86 -4.84
CA GLU A 70 -18.15 -1.02 -4.02
C GLU A 70 -17.44 -2.35 -4.29
N GLN A 71 -18.20 -3.45 -4.35
CA GLN A 71 -17.65 -4.78 -4.57
C GLN A 71 -17.25 -4.99 -6.03
N GLN A 72 -18.02 -4.43 -6.97
CA GLN A 72 -17.67 -4.41 -8.39
C GLN A 72 -16.33 -3.67 -8.61
N ALA A 73 -16.13 -2.52 -7.97
CA ALA A 73 -14.87 -1.79 -8.04
C ALA A 73 -13.70 -2.65 -7.51
N VAL A 74 -13.85 -3.28 -6.35
CA VAL A 74 -12.80 -4.17 -5.78
C VAL A 74 -12.51 -5.36 -6.70
N ARG A 75 -13.53 -5.94 -7.33
CA ARG A 75 -13.36 -7.00 -8.34
C ARG A 75 -12.56 -6.50 -9.54
N LEU A 76 -12.89 -5.33 -10.08
CA LEU A 76 -12.17 -4.73 -11.21
C LEU A 76 -10.71 -4.45 -10.85
N LEU A 77 -10.43 -4.00 -9.63
CA LEU A 77 -9.06 -3.86 -9.13
C LEU A 77 -8.31 -5.20 -9.13
N ALA A 78 -8.95 -6.28 -8.68
CA ALA A 78 -8.35 -7.62 -8.69
C ALA A 78 -8.05 -8.12 -10.12
N VAL A 79 -8.97 -7.89 -11.07
CA VAL A 79 -8.78 -8.23 -12.49
C VAL A 79 -7.61 -7.43 -13.07
N TYR A 80 -7.58 -6.12 -12.83
CA TYR A 80 -6.51 -5.23 -13.28
C TYR A 80 -5.14 -5.68 -12.77
N LEU A 81 -5.01 -5.93 -11.47
CA LEU A 81 -3.75 -6.36 -10.86
C LEU A 81 -3.33 -7.77 -11.30
N GLN A 82 -4.29 -8.68 -11.52
CA GLN A 82 -4.00 -9.98 -12.10
C GLN A 82 -3.50 -9.87 -13.55
N ALA A 83 -4.14 -9.03 -14.38
CA ALA A 83 -3.72 -8.79 -15.75
C ALA A 83 -2.32 -8.19 -15.80
N LYS A 84 -2.04 -7.22 -14.91
CA LYS A 84 -0.72 -6.63 -14.72
C LYS A 84 0.32 -7.67 -14.31
N SER A 85 -0.01 -8.55 -13.36
CA SER A 85 0.87 -9.64 -12.92
C SER A 85 1.18 -10.66 -14.04
N LYS A 86 0.25 -10.84 -14.99
CA LYS A 86 0.41 -11.74 -16.15
C LYS A 86 0.97 -11.02 -17.39
N ALA A 87 1.29 -9.73 -17.28
CA ALA A 87 1.67 -8.86 -18.40
C ALA A 87 0.69 -8.90 -19.59
N ASP A 88 -0.60 -9.09 -19.32
CA ASP A 88 -1.66 -9.08 -20.34
C ASP A 88 -2.21 -7.66 -20.54
N ASN A 89 -1.73 -6.99 -21.60
CA ASN A 89 -2.12 -5.63 -21.93
C ASN A 89 -3.61 -5.50 -22.31
N THR A 90 -4.22 -6.54 -22.88
CA THR A 90 -5.61 -6.46 -23.35
C THR A 90 -6.61 -6.46 -22.20
N ALA A 91 -6.43 -7.37 -21.24
CA ALA A 91 -7.24 -7.43 -20.03
C ALA A 91 -7.01 -6.20 -19.12
N ARG A 92 -5.81 -5.61 -19.16
CA ARG A 92 -5.48 -4.39 -18.42
C ARG A 92 -6.26 -3.19 -18.95
N GLU A 93 -6.23 -2.94 -20.26
CA GLU A 93 -6.97 -1.84 -20.89
C GLU A 93 -8.48 -1.99 -20.72
N ASP A 94 -9.00 -3.22 -20.82
CA ASP A 94 -10.42 -3.50 -20.61
C ASP A 94 -10.85 -3.18 -19.16
N ALA A 95 -10.05 -3.58 -18.17
CA ALA A 95 -10.31 -3.24 -16.78
C ALA A 95 -10.30 -1.71 -16.53
N VAL A 96 -9.37 -0.97 -17.16
CA VAL A 96 -9.32 0.50 -17.05
C VAL A 96 -10.58 1.15 -17.62
N LYS A 97 -11.07 0.66 -18.76
CA LYS A 97 -12.33 1.15 -19.37
C LYS A 97 -13.52 0.89 -18.45
N GLN A 98 -13.68 -0.35 -17.98
CA GLN A 98 -14.77 -0.72 -17.07
C GLN A 98 -14.78 0.12 -15.78
N VAL A 99 -13.60 0.41 -15.21
CA VAL A 99 -13.49 1.26 -14.02
C VAL A 99 -13.85 2.71 -14.31
N THR A 100 -13.49 3.22 -15.49
CA THR A 100 -13.82 4.59 -15.91
C THR A 100 -15.32 4.73 -16.19
N GLU A 101 -15.95 3.72 -16.80
CA GLU A 101 -17.39 3.64 -17.01
C GLU A 101 -18.15 3.61 -15.68
N LEU A 102 -17.68 2.79 -14.72
CA LEU A 102 -18.28 2.70 -13.39
C LEU A 102 -18.24 4.05 -12.66
N LEU A 103 -17.21 4.87 -12.87
CA LEU A 103 -17.12 6.24 -12.35
C LEU A 103 -18.00 7.25 -13.08
N ALA A 104 -18.24 7.05 -14.38
CA ALA A 104 -19.05 7.95 -15.19
C ALA A 104 -20.54 7.90 -14.79
N GLU A 105 -20.97 6.80 -14.19
CA GLU A 105 -22.25 6.69 -13.50
C GLU A 105 -22.28 7.63 -12.28
N GLY A 106 -22.90 8.80 -12.44
CA GLY A 106 -22.81 9.91 -11.48
C GLY A 106 -23.20 9.60 -10.02
N ALA A 107 -23.94 8.51 -9.77
CA ALA A 107 -24.23 8.02 -8.41
C ALA A 107 -23.01 7.34 -7.75
N ASN A 108 -22.21 6.61 -8.53
CA ASN A 108 -21.01 5.90 -8.05
C ASN A 108 -19.84 6.86 -7.85
N ALA A 109 -19.85 8.01 -8.54
CA ALA A 109 -18.85 9.06 -8.39
C ALA A 109 -18.83 9.68 -6.97
N ALA A 110 -19.86 9.46 -6.15
CA ALA A 110 -19.89 9.90 -4.75
C ALA A 110 -19.32 8.86 -3.77
N ILE A 111 -19.12 7.61 -4.21
CA ILE A 111 -18.69 6.51 -3.36
C ILE A 111 -17.17 6.54 -3.21
N PRO A 112 -16.62 6.70 -1.98
CA PRO A 112 -15.18 6.87 -1.77
C PRO A 112 -14.34 5.69 -2.27
N LEU A 113 -14.84 4.46 -2.12
CA LEU A 113 -14.11 3.26 -2.54
C LEU A 113 -13.96 3.16 -4.06
N VAL A 114 -15.01 3.52 -4.81
CA VAL A 114 -14.97 3.50 -6.28
C VAL A 114 -13.96 4.54 -6.79
N GLN A 115 -13.99 5.75 -6.21
CA GLN A 115 -12.99 6.79 -6.50
C GLN A 115 -11.56 6.32 -6.20
N LEU A 116 -11.35 5.67 -5.04
CA LEU A 116 -10.05 5.18 -4.63
C LEU A 116 -9.52 4.10 -5.58
N VAL A 117 -10.36 3.12 -5.94
CA VAL A 117 -10.00 2.05 -6.88
C VAL A 117 -9.63 2.66 -8.23
N ALA A 118 -10.45 3.56 -8.75
CA ALA A 118 -10.18 4.18 -10.04
C ALA A 118 -8.93 5.03 -10.04
N GLY A 119 -8.72 5.84 -8.99
CA GLY A 119 -7.46 6.56 -8.81
C GLY A 119 -6.26 5.62 -8.74
N THR A 120 -6.40 4.46 -8.09
CA THR A 120 -5.32 3.45 -7.98
C THR A 120 -5.00 2.82 -9.34
N VAL A 121 -6.02 2.52 -10.14
CA VAL A 121 -5.84 1.99 -11.50
C VAL A 121 -5.16 3.02 -12.40
N LEU A 122 -5.64 4.27 -12.40
CA LEU A 122 -5.03 5.36 -13.17
C LEU A 122 -3.60 5.68 -12.74
N TYR A 123 -3.33 5.64 -11.43
CA TYR A 123 -1.99 5.76 -10.85
C TYR A 123 -1.05 4.68 -11.41
N ASN A 124 -1.51 3.43 -11.45
CA ASN A 124 -0.73 2.30 -11.95
C ASN A 124 -0.50 2.33 -13.47
N GLU A 125 -1.33 3.06 -14.22
CA GLU A 125 -1.16 3.33 -15.66
C GLU A 125 -0.26 4.55 -15.93
N GLY A 126 0.12 5.31 -14.90
CA GLY A 126 0.93 6.53 -15.03
C GLY A 126 0.13 7.78 -15.44
N LEU A 127 -1.20 7.70 -15.52
CA LEU A 127 -2.09 8.84 -15.81
C LEU A 127 -2.37 9.65 -14.54
N LEU A 128 -1.32 10.27 -13.99
CA LEU A 128 -1.36 10.93 -12.68
C LEU A 128 -2.31 12.13 -12.63
N GLU A 129 -2.38 12.93 -13.69
CA GLU A 129 -3.27 14.10 -13.75
C GLU A 129 -4.76 13.70 -13.75
N ASP A 130 -5.12 12.65 -14.47
CA ASP A 130 -6.49 12.15 -14.52
C ASP A 130 -6.88 11.46 -13.22
N ALA A 131 -5.94 10.73 -12.59
CA ALA A 131 -6.11 10.20 -11.23
C ALA A 131 -6.43 11.34 -10.25
N LEU A 132 -5.69 12.45 -10.30
CA LEU A 132 -5.98 13.61 -9.45
C LEU A 132 -7.37 14.18 -9.73
N LYS A 133 -7.80 14.36 -10.99
CA LYS A 133 -9.15 14.89 -11.29
C LYS A 133 -10.26 14.05 -10.68
N VAL A 134 -10.12 12.72 -10.69
CA VAL A 134 -11.07 11.79 -10.06
C VAL A 134 -11.04 11.96 -8.53
N LEU A 135 -9.84 12.02 -7.94
CA LEU A 135 -9.65 12.06 -6.48
C LEU A 135 -9.97 13.43 -5.86
N HIS A 136 -9.95 14.53 -6.63
CA HIS A 136 -10.29 15.87 -6.11
C HIS A 136 -11.78 16.01 -5.74
N ARG A 137 -12.67 15.16 -6.27
CA ARG A 137 -14.09 15.09 -5.88
C ARG A 137 -14.28 14.35 -4.54
N ARG A 138 -13.37 14.54 -3.60
CA ARG A 138 -13.28 13.77 -2.34
C ARG A 138 -14.33 14.19 -1.31
N GLY A 139 -14.85 13.19 -0.60
CA GLY A 139 -15.37 13.38 0.75
C GLY A 139 -14.24 13.47 1.80
N LYS A 140 -14.58 13.57 3.09
CA LYS A 140 -13.63 13.50 4.22
C LYS A 140 -13.10 12.06 4.42
N ASN A 141 -12.36 11.52 3.45
CA ASN A 141 -11.79 10.17 3.49
C ASN A 141 -10.26 10.23 3.43
N LEU A 142 -9.60 9.71 4.46
CA LEU A 142 -8.14 9.73 4.56
C LEU A 142 -7.46 8.87 3.48
N GLU A 143 -8.07 7.78 3.03
CA GLU A 143 -7.47 6.91 2.01
C GLU A 143 -7.33 7.61 0.66
N ILE A 144 -8.29 8.45 0.29
CA ILE A 144 -8.21 9.25 -0.94
C ILE A 144 -7.11 10.31 -0.80
N VAL A 145 -7.04 10.97 0.36
CA VAL A 145 -5.97 11.94 0.64
C VAL A 145 -4.60 11.28 0.62
N SER A 146 -4.48 10.06 1.15
CA SER A 146 -3.26 9.27 1.11
C SER A 146 -2.79 9.02 -0.33
N LEU A 147 -3.70 8.61 -1.22
CA LEU A 147 -3.38 8.41 -2.63
C LEU A 147 -3.00 9.71 -3.35
N ILE A 148 -3.67 10.83 -3.03
CA ILE A 148 -3.32 12.15 -3.58
C ILE A 148 -1.91 12.56 -3.14
N VAL A 149 -1.57 12.41 -1.85
CA VAL A 149 -0.23 12.71 -1.32
C VAL A 149 0.80 11.84 -2.02
N GLN A 150 0.53 10.55 -2.19
CA GLN A 150 1.42 9.63 -2.93
C GLN A 150 1.64 10.11 -4.39
N ILE A 151 0.58 10.53 -5.09
CA ILE A 151 0.70 11.10 -6.44
C ILE A 151 1.53 12.38 -6.43
N TYR A 152 1.30 13.30 -5.49
CA TYR A 152 2.08 14.55 -5.42
C TYR A 152 3.56 14.32 -5.12
N LEU A 153 3.88 13.33 -4.28
CA LEU A 153 5.26 12.90 -4.04
C LEU A 153 5.89 12.33 -5.31
N GLN A 154 5.14 11.59 -6.13
CA GLN A 154 5.62 11.07 -7.42
C GLN A 154 5.82 12.16 -8.48
N ILE A 155 5.00 13.21 -8.50
CA ILE A 155 5.17 14.37 -9.40
C ILE A 155 6.25 15.34 -8.87
N ASP A 156 6.93 15.01 -7.77
CA ASP A 156 7.91 15.87 -7.10
C ASP A 156 7.37 17.23 -6.64
N ARG A 157 6.06 17.33 -6.38
CA ARG A 157 5.40 18.54 -5.88
C ARG A 157 5.19 18.49 -4.38
N LEU A 158 6.31 18.59 -3.65
CA LEU A 158 6.35 18.59 -2.18
C LEU A 158 5.45 19.64 -1.54
N ASP A 159 5.36 20.84 -2.13
CA ASP A 159 4.53 21.92 -1.59
C ASP A 159 3.06 21.56 -1.49
N LEU A 160 2.54 20.83 -2.48
CA LEU A 160 1.15 20.39 -2.53
C LEU A 160 0.91 19.22 -1.58
N ALA A 161 1.85 18.26 -1.54
CA ALA A 161 1.80 17.14 -0.61
C ALA A 161 1.72 17.62 0.86
N ARG A 162 2.56 18.59 1.25
CA ARG A 162 2.55 19.18 2.60
C ARG A 162 1.22 19.85 2.93
N LYS A 163 0.65 20.61 1.99
CA LYS A 163 -0.65 21.28 2.19
C LYS A 163 -1.76 20.26 2.45
N GLU A 164 -1.77 19.15 1.71
CA GLU A 164 -2.77 18.10 1.89
C GLU A 164 -2.59 17.37 3.23
N VAL A 165 -1.36 17.09 3.68
CA VAL A 165 -1.13 16.47 5.00
C VAL A 165 -1.57 17.40 6.14
N VAL A 166 -1.23 18.69 6.08
CA VAL A 166 -1.69 19.65 7.09
C VAL A 166 -3.20 19.77 7.10
N ALA A 167 -3.84 19.78 5.92
CA ALA A 167 -5.29 19.77 5.81
C ALA A 167 -5.91 18.48 6.36
N ALA A 168 -5.28 17.31 6.19
CA ALA A 168 -5.72 16.04 6.76
C ALA A 168 -5.67 16.05 8.29
N LYS A 169 -4.58 16.56 8.87
CA LYS A 169 -4.39 16.62 10.33
C LYS A 169 -5.42 17.52 11.02
N GLN A 170 -5.95 18.56 10.36
CA GLN A 170 -6.97 19.45 10.95
C GLN A 170 -8.26 18.73 11.39
N TRP A 171 -8.58 17.59 10.80
CA TRP A 171 -9.81 16.84 11.12
C TRP A 171 -9.55 15.39 11.55
N SER A 172 -8.31 14.89 11.47
CA SER A 172 -7.96 13.54 11.88
C SER A 172 -6.48 13.43 12.31
N GLU A 173 -6.12 14.18 13.36
CA GLU A 173 -4.76 14.19 13.92
C GLU A 173 -4.35 12.83 14.52
N ASP A 174 -5.29 12.15 15.18
CA ASP A 174 -5.06 10.85 15.84
C ASP A 174 -5.07 9.65 14.89
N ALA A 175 -5.40 9.86 13.61
CA ALA A 175 -5.41 8.77 12.66
C ALA A 175 -3.99 8.36 12.29
N MET A 176 -3.70 7.07 12.51
CA MET A 176 -2.43 6.45 12.14
C MET A 176 -2.07 6.68 10.66
N LEU A 177 -3.07 6.69 9.77
CA LEU A 177 -2.84 6.98 8.35
C LEU A 177 -2.35 8.42 8.11
N ALA A 178 -2.82 9.41 8.88
CA ALA A 178 -2.37 10.79 8.75
C ALA A 178 -0.90 10.95 9.23
N GLN A 179 -0.55 10.29 10.34
CA GLN A 179 0.83 10.23 10.83
C GLN A 179 1.78 9.53 9.84
N LEU A 180 1.32 8.45 9.18
CA LEU A 180 2.10 7.77 8.14
C LEU A 180 2.37 8.67 6.93
N LEU A 181 1.39 9.50 6.53
CA LEU A 181 1.57 10.46 5.43
C LEU A 181 2.56 11.57 5.77
N GLU A 182 2.55 12.03 7.02
CA GLU A 182 3.54 12.98 7.53
C GLU A 182 4.94 12.38 7.44
N ALA A 183 5.13 11.15 7.90
CA ALA A 183 6.41 10.46 7.80
C ALA A 183 6.92 10.34 6.34
N TRP A 184 6.05 10.04 5.37
CA TRP A 184 6.45 9.99 3.94
C TRP A 184 6.88 11.35 3.39
N VAL A 185 6.15 12.40 3.76
CA VAL A 185 6.47 13.77 3.34
C VAL A 185 7.78 14.24 3.99
N ASP A 186 7.99 13.93 5.27
CA ASP A 186 9.20 14.27 6.01
C ASP A 186 10.45 13.55 5.47
N LEU A 187 10.31 12.28 5.08
CA LEU A 187 11.35 11.55 4.37
C LEU A 187 11.72 12.21 3.03
N ARG A 188 10.78 12.89 2.37
CA ARG A 188 11.05 13.57 1.08
C ARG A 188 11.57 14.99 1.25
N ILE A 189 11.26 15.69 2.36
CA ILE A 189 11.84 16.99 2.70
C ILE A 189 13.33 16.84 3.07
N GLY A 190 13.63 15.85 3.91
CA GLY A 190 14.97 15.57 4.41
C GLY A 190 15.51 16.56 5.44
N GLY A 191 16.81 16.44 5.75
CA GLY A 191 17.47 17.21 6.80
C GLY A 191 17.09 16.73 8.20
N ASP A 192 16.74 17.65 9.10
CA ASP A 192 16.32 17.31 10.47
C ASP A 192 15.00 16.52 10.52
N LYS A 193 14.20 16.59 9.44
CA LYS A 193 12.93 15.86 9.30
C LYS A 193 13.09 14.34 9.20
N TYR A 194 14.28 13.84 8.85
CA TYR A 194 14.54 12.39 8.89
C TYR A 194 14.39 11.80 10.29
N LYS A 195 14.72 12.57 11.34
CA LYS A 195 14.56 12.13 12.74
C LYS A 195 13.08 12.06 13.11
N GLU A 196 12.30 13.05 12.71
CA GLU A 196 10.85 13.09 12.95
C GLU A 196 10.15 11.91 12.28
N ALA A 197 10.45 11.64 11.01
CA ALA A 197 9.95 10.47 10.30
C ALA A 197 10.35 9.15 10.98
N PHE A 198 11.59 9.03 11.46
CA PHE A 198 12.05 7.84 12.17
C PHE A 198 11.24 7.59 13.45
N TYR A 199 10.99 8.62 14.26
CA TYR A 199 10.22 8.46 15.51
C TYR A 199 8.78 8.04 15.26
N ILE A 200 8.14 8.55 14.20
CA ILE A 200 6.79 8.11 13.80
C ILE A 200 6.79 6.60 13.48
N PHE A 201 7.76 6.14 12.69
CA PHE A 201 7.87 4.71 12.38
C PHE A 201 8.26 3.84 13.59
N GLU A 202 9.06 4.37 14.53
CA GLU A 202 9.38 3.71 15.80
C GLU A 202 8.14 3.53 16.68
N GLU A 203 7.27 4.55 16.77
CA GLU A 203 6.00 4.45 17.47
C GLU A 203 5.10 3.37 16.86
N PHE A 204 5.03 3.28 15.53
CA PHE A 204 4.29 2.21 14.84
C PHE A 204 4.88 0.82 15.12
N ALA A 205 6.20 0.71 15.20
CA ALA A 205 6.90 -0.53 15.54
C ALA A 205 6.78 -0.93 17.02
N GLN A 206 6.24 -0.07 17.89
CA GLN A 206 5.91 -0.44 19.26
C GLN A 206 4.46 -0.93 19.41
N SER A 207 3.62 -0.71 18.40
CA SER A 207 2.22 -1.17 18.41
C SER A 207 2.12 -2.70 18.24
N ASN A 208 1.02 -3.33 18.68
CA ASN A 208 0.81 -4.78 18.55
C ASN A 208 0.83 -5.32 17.09
N SER A 209 0.88 -4.43 16.09
CA SER A 209 0.96 -4.73 14.66
C SER A 209 2.32 -4.34 14.04
N ALA A 210 3.33 -4.14 14.89
CA ALA A 210 4.66 -3.61 14.60
C ALA A 210 5.42 -4.27 13.44
N ASN A 211 5.30 -5.58 13.28
CA ASN A 211 6.19 -6.35 12.42
C ASN A 211 5.60 -6.52 11.01
N THR A 212 5.23 -5.40 10.40
CA THR A 212 4.82 -5.37 9.00
C THR A 212 5.99 -4.93 8.13
N LEU A 213 6.05 -5.45 6.91
CA LEU A 213 7.11 -5.13 5.94
C LEU A 213 7.15 -3.62 5.66
N LYS A 214 5.99 -2.96 5.59
CA LYS A 214 5.91 -1.51 5.37
C LYS A 214 6.56 -0.69 6.48
N VAL A 215 6.31 -1.04 7.75
CA VAL A 215 6.90 -0.31 8.88
C VAL A 215 8.39 -0.56 8.95
N LEU A 216 8.83 -1.81 8.84
CA LEU A 216 10.26 -2.17 8.87
C LEU A 216 11.05 -1.50 7.73
N ASN A 217 10.49 -1.47 6.51
CA ASN A 217 11.09 -0.75 5.39
C ASN A 217 11.12 0.77 5.62
N GLY A 218 10.04 1.35 6.16
CA GLY A 218 10.00 2.77 6.50
C GLY A 218 11.08 3.16 7.51
N GLN A 219 11.27 2.34 8.56
CA GLN A 219 12.34 2.52 9.55
C GLN A 219 13.73 2.34 8.93
N ALA A 220 13.90 1.36 8.06
CA ALA A 220 15.17 1.14 7.37
C ALA A 220 15.53 2.32 6.48
N VAL A 221 14.59 2.84 5.68
CA VAL A 221 14.79 4.02 4.82
C VAL A 221 15.14 5.25 5.66
N ALA A 222 14.45 5.47 6.79
CA ALA A 222 14.77 6.57 7.70
C ALA A 222 16.18 6.43 8.30
N ASN A 223 16.59 5.22 8.70
CA ASN A 223 17.95 4.96 9.21
C ASN A 223 19.02 5.11 8.13
N ILE A 224 18.76 4.70 6.89
CA ILE A 224 19.64 4.92 5.74
C ILE A 224 19.85 6.44 5.54
N ALA A 225 18.77 7.22 5.59
CA ALA A 225 18.83 8.68 5.45
C ALA A 225 19.61 9.37 6.60
N LEU A 226 19.59 8.78 7.80
CA LEU A 226 20.36 9.23 8.97
C LEU A 226 21.81 8.69 8.99
N ALA A 227 22.25 7.99 7.95
CA ALA A 227 23.55 7.30 7.85
C ALA A 227 23.81 6.24 8.93
N ARG A 228 22.74 5.66 9.49
CA ARG A 228 22.74 4.56 10.47
C ARG A 228 22.59 3.21 9.76
N TYR A 229 23.61 2.86 8.99
CA TYR A 229 23.56 1.69 8.11
C TYR A 229 23.49 0.33 8.84
N PRO A 230 24.21 0.10 9.96
CA PRO A 230 24.13 -1.17 10.70
C PRO A 230 22.73 -1.45 11.25
N GLU A 231 22.06 -0.42 11.77
CA GLU A 231 20.70 -0.52 12.31
C GLU A 231 19.70 -0.79 11.19
N ALA A 232 19.80 -0.07 10.07
CA ALA A 232 18.97 -0.30 8.89
C ALA A 232 19.09 -1.74 8.37
N GLU A 233 20.31 -2.29 8.34
CA GLU A 233 20.52 -3.67 7.91
C GLU A 233 19.78 -4.67 8.80
N SER A 234 19.86 -4.49 10.11
CA SER A 234 19.24 -5.40 11.07
C SER A 234 17.71 -5.48 10.89
N LEU A 235 17.08 -4.33 10.63
CA LEU A 235 15.65 -4.21 10.35
C LEU A 235 15.27 -4.86 9.00
N LEU A 236 16.08 -4.66 7.96
CA LEU A 236 15.86 -5.28 6.65
C LEU A 236 16.03 -6.80 6.70
N LEU A 237 16.96 -7.32 7.49
CA LEU A 237 17.11 -8.76 7.71
C LEU A 237 15.93 -9.34 8.49
N GLU A 238 15.34 -8.58 9.41
CA GLU A 238 14.10 -8.97 10.09
C GLU A 238 12.92 -9.02 9.11
N ALA A 239 12.76 -8.00 8.27
CA ALA A 239 11.76 -7.99 7.19
C ALA A 239 11.93 -9.19 6.27
N LEU A 240 13.16 -9.51 5.85
CA LEU A 240 13.46 -10.66 4.99
C LEU A 240 13.12 -12.01 5.66
N LYS A 241 13.26 -12.14 6.98
CA LYS A 241 12.81 -13.35 7.70
C LYS A 241 11.29 -13.51 7.65
N ILE A 242 10.55 -12.42 7.79
CA ILE A 242 9.08 -12.43 7.73
C ILE A 242 8.63 -12.90 6.34
N VAL A 243 9.26 -12.38 5.30
CA VAL A 243 8.97 -12.76 3.92
C VAL A 243 9.29 -14.25 3.65
N ARG A 244 10.47 -14.73 4.10
CA ARG A 244 10.88 -16.13 3.93
C ARG A 244 10.02 -17.14 4.70
N CYS A 245 9.40 -16.72 5.79
CA CYS A 245 8.46 -17.56 6.54
C CYS A 245 7.16 -17.81 5.76
N LEU A 246 6.80 -16.89 4.85
CA LEU A 246 5.61 -16.98 3.99
C LEU A 246 5.85 -17.72 2.67
N SER A 247 7.11 -17.96 2.28
CA SER A 247 7.53 -18.31 0.92
C SER A 247 7.81 -19.81 0.69
N PHE A 248 7.07 -20.75 1.30
CA PHE A 248 7.21 -22.18 0.98
C PHE A 248 6.43 -22.61 -0.28
N SER A 249 5.96 -21.68 -1.13
CA SER A 249 5.31 -22.06 -2.38
C SER A 249 5.64 -21.13 -3.55
N PHE A 250 6.27 -21.76 -4.53
CA PHE A 250 6.39 -21.41 -5.94
C PHE A 250 7.41 -20.34 -6.33
N TYR A 251 8.26 -20.80 -7.26
CA TYR A 251 9.36 -20.15 -7.94
C TYR A 251 8.91 -19.86 -9.39
N LEU A 252 9.51 -18.81 -9.98
CA LEU A 252 9.77 -18.55 -11.42
C LEU A 252 9.03 -17.38 -12.12
N ILE A 253 9.89 -16.50 -12.69
CA ILE A 253 9.78 -15.70 -13.95
C ILE A 253 8.93 -14.42 -13.82
N SER A 254 9.33 -13.21 -14.25
CA SER A 254 10.53 -12.66 -14.92
C SER A 254 10.52 -11.13 -14.84
N CYS A 255 11.72 -10.56 -14.76
CA CYS A 255 12.20 -9.27 -15.26
C CYS A 255 11.28 -8.44 -16.17
N TYR A 256 10.94 -7.21 -15.72
CA TYR A 256 11.31 -5.91 -16.31
C TYR A 256 10.39 -4.83 -15.69
N ASP A 257 10.94 -3.99 -14.80
CA ASP A 257 10.53 -2.60 -14.49
C ASP A 257 11.04 -2.21 -13.09
N SER A 258 12.34 -1.93 -13.02
CA SER A 258 12.92 -1.24 -11.87
C SER A 258 12.60 0.25 -11.99
N ILE A 259 11.82 0.76 -11.02
CA ILE A 259 11.95 2.07 -10.33
C ILE A 259 10.61 2.50 -9.67
N PHE A 260 9.48 1.87 -10.00
CA PHE A 260 8.20 2.23 -9.39
C PHE A 260 7.58 1.07 -8.62
N GLY A 261 7.40 1.27 -7.32
CA GLY A 261 6.89 0.30 -6.36
C GLY A 261 5.67 -0.44 -6.90
N HIS A 262 5.87 -1.73 -7.18
CA HIS A 262 4.80 -2.64 -7.56
C HIS A 262 4.88 -3.92 -6.75
N LEU A 263 3.72 -4.27 -6.20
CA LEU A 263 3.34 -5.56 -5.65
C LEU A 263 3.38 -6.61 -6.78
N THR A 264 4.58 -6.97 -7.21
CA THR A 264 4.80 -8.11 -8.10
C THR A 264 4.92 -9.38 -7.28
N GLN A 265 4.42 -10.46 -7.85
CA GLN A 265 4.36 -11.81 -7.31
C GLN A 265 5.73 -12.49 -7.17
N ASN A 266 6.76 -11.74 -6.78
CA ASN A 266 8.00 -12.30 -6.26
C ASN A 266 7.84 -12.35 -4.75
N ASN A 267 7.90 -13.56 -4.20
CA ASN A 267 7.79 -13.86 -2.77
C ASN A 267 8.94 -13.29 -1.93
N ASP A 268 9.65 -12.26 -2.42
CA ASP A 268 10.57 -11.40 -1.68
C ASP A 268 10.09 -9.96 -1.88
N ASP A 269 9.88 -9.21 -0.80
CA ASP A 269 9.45 -7.81 -0.88
C ASP A 269 10.53 -6.99 -1.62
N PRO A 270 10.23 -6.45 -2.82
CA PRO A 270 11.23 -5.85 -3.69
C PRO A 270 11.89 -4.63 -3.01
N ASP A 271 11.12 -3.88 -2.23
CA ASP A 271 11.59 -2.71 -1.50
C ASP A 271 12.62 -3.11 -0.43
N THR A 272 12.37 -4.20 0.31
CA THR A 272 13.32 -4.74 1.29
C THR A 272 14.65 -5.13 0.64
N ILE A 273 14.62 -5.82 -0.50
CA ILE A 273 15.86 -6.26 -1.17
C ILE A 273 16.61 -5.07 -1.78
N VAL A 274 15.90 -4.12 -2.40
CA VAL A 274 16.52 -2.90 -2.96
C VAL A 274 17.21 -2.11 -1.86
N ASN A 275 16.53 -1.89 -0.72
CA ASN A 275 17.12 -1.22 0.43
C ASN A 275 18.34 -1.97 0.97
N LEU A 276 18.31 -3.31 0.96
CA LEU A 276 19.42 -4.15 1.42
C LEU A 276 20.62 -4.09 0.46
N ILE A 277 20.39 -3.98 -0.86
CA ILE A 277 21.44 -3.72 -1.85
C ILE A 277 22.10 -2.36 -1.58
N VAL A 278 21.29 -1.32 -1.36
CA VAL A 278 21.78 0.04 -1.05
C VAL A 278 22.64 0.02 0.22
N VAL A 279 22.15 -0.58 1.31
CA VAL A 279 22.90 -0.70 2.57
C VAL A 279 24.17 -1.52 2.39
N SER A 280 24.12 -2.62 1.65
CA SER A 280 25.29 -3.47 1.39
C SER A 280 26.38 -2.75 0.58
N ASN A 281 25.99 -1.90 -0.36
CA ASN A 281 26.91 -1.03 -1.09
C ASN A 281 27.54 0.03 -0.17
N LEU A 282 26.73 0.71 0.64
CA LEU A 282 27.19 1.76 1.55
C LEU A 282 28.10 1.24 2.67
N THR A 283 27.91 -0.01 3.08
CA THR A 283 28.74 -0.69 4.10
C THR A 283 29.98 -1.39 3.51
N SER A 284 30.25 -1.25 2.21
CA SER A 284 31.39 -1.86 1.50
C SER A 284 31.49 -3.37 1.69
N LYS A 285 30.34 -4.07 1.68
CA LYS A 285 30.31 -5.52 1.80
C LYS A 285 30.90 -6.21 0.57
N PRO A 286 31.37 -7.47 0.71
CA PRO A 286 31.89 -8.23 -0.42
C PRO A 286 30.86 -8.33 -1.54
N ALA A 287 31.32 -8.16 -2.78
CA ALA A 287 30.49 -8.15 -3.98
C ALA A 287 29.61 -9.40 -4.12
N ASP A 288 30.06 -10.54 -3.57
CA ASP A 288 29.28 -11.79 -3.56
C ASP A 288 27.95 -11.67 -2.81
N VAL A 289 27.89 -10.86 -1.75
CA VAL A 289 26.67 -10.63 -0.96
C VAL A 289 25.71 -9.73 -1.73
N ILE A 290 26.24 -8.66 -2.33
CA ILE A 290 25.47 -7.75 -3.19
C ILE A 290 24.90 -8.50 -4.39
N ASN A 291 25.71 -9.34 -5.04
CA ASN A 291 25.30 -10.18 -6.15
C ASN A 291 24.23 -11.21 -5.77
N ARG A 292 24.22 -11.72 -4.52
CA ARG A 292 23.13 -12.59 -4.04
C ARG A 292 21.81 -11.83 -3.95
N TYR A 293 21.82 -10.61 -3.43
CA TYR A 293 20.61 -9.78 -3.35
C TYR A 293 20.15 -9.31 -4.72
N ILE A 294 21.08 -8.93 -5.60
CA ILE A 294 20.78 -8.62 -7.00
C ILE A 294 20.16 -9.83 -7.69
N LYS A 295 20.65 -11.05 -7.47
CA LYS A 295 20.05 -12.28 -8.04
C LYS A 295 18.66 -12.58 -7.49
N CYS A 296 18.33 -12.16 -6.27
CA CYS A 296 16.97 -12.25 -5.74
C CYS A 296 16.01 -11.27 -6.46
N VAL A 297 16.48 -10.08 -6.85
CA VAL A 297 15.67 -9.10 -7.60
C VAL A 297 15.66 -9.39 -9.11
N PHE A 298 16.80 -9.82 -9.65
CA PHE A 298 17.09 -10.07 -11.05
C PHE A 298 17.68 -11.48 -11.21
N PRO A 299 16.85 -12.53 -11.23
CA PRO A 299 17.32 -13.90 -11.41
C PRO A 299 17.89 -14.18 -12.81
N CYS A 300 17.85 -13.21 -13.74
CA CYS A 300 18.27 -13.35 -15.13
C CYS A 300 19.60 -12.66 -15.50
N VAL A 301 20.41 -12.25 -14.51
CA VAL A 301 21.80 -11.75 -14.72
C VAL A 301 22.83 -12.72 -14.15
#